data_AF-A0A957K4H2-F1
#
_entry.id   AF-A0A957K4H2-F1
#
_cell.length_a   1.000
_cell.length_b   1.000
_cell.length_c   1.000
_cell.angle_alpha   90.00
_cell.angle_beta   90.00
_cell.angle_gamma   90.00
#
_symmetry.space_group_name_H-M   'P 1'
#
loop_
_entity.id
_entity.type
_entity.pdbx_description
1 polymer ?
#
loop_
_entity_poly.entity_id
_entity_poly.type
_entity_poly.pdbx_seq_one_letter_code
_entity_poly.pdbx_strand_id
1 'polypeptide(L)'
;MLIAKDEFVGLGDVAHFVSGGESPSLVSHQDAVARFFADKALGEVSRARMEATYDACKEKAARLFAVSPDEISFLAHSSDGINMVAHGLNWEPGDNVVVADVEFPSDILPWLRLRDQGVEVRVVRHEQWQIGLDALAEQIDERTRLVAMSQVSYFTGQRHDMKALAEAVRAKNEKTLLLVDATHAAGVVPVEAYHADVVVSSCYKWLLATHGVGIVYLNRERMAFLQPPFLGWHSCERTPDWEQPTMYRLKEDGGRFEPGNPTFIALYVLNNALERILAIGIPNIAAHVADLSQQVWQGLADCGLEMMSPADPQQRAGNVCF
;
A
#
# COMPACT_ATOMS: atom_id res chain seq x y z
N MET A 1 -24.95 2.07 2.64
CA MET A 1 -25.05 1.51 4.01
C MET A 1 -23.66 1.03 4.39
N LEU A 2 -23.18 1.31 5.61
CA LEU A 2 -21.88 0.82 6.11
C LEU A 2 -22.00 -0.64 6.59
N ILE A 3 -20.88 -1.26 6.98
CA ILE A 3 -20.86 -2.61 7.55
C ILE A 3 -21.39 -2.57 8.97
N ALA A 4 -22.36 -3.43 9.30
CA ALA A 4 -22.92 -3.51 10.64
C ALA A 4 -21.95 -4.23 11.61
N LYS A 5 -22.00 -3.91 12.90
CA LYS A 5 -21.08 -4.49 13.91
C LYS A 5 -21.19 -6.02 14.01
N ASP A 6 -22.38 -6.57 13.82
CA ASP A 6 -22.66 -8.01 13.85
C ASP A 6 -22.12 -8.76 12.62
N GLU A 7 -21.73 -8.04 11.57
CA GLU A 7 -20.99 -8.62 10.43
C GLU A 7 -19.48 -8.77 10.73
N PHE A 8 -19.01 -8.29 11.88
CA PHE A 8 -17.65 -8.53 12.38
C PHE A 8 -17.64 -9.56 13.51
N VAL A 9 -16.60 -10.39 13.54
CA VAL A 9 -16.40 -11.39 14.60
C VAL A 9 -16.08 -10.68 15.92
N GLY A 10 -16.98 -10.81 16.90
CA GLY A 10 -16.73 -10.37 18.28
C GLY A 10 -16.85 -8.86 18.55
N LEU A 11 -17.47 -8.09 17.64
CA LEU A 11 -17.52 -6.62 17.77
C LEU A 11 -18.80 -6.07 18.45
N GLY A 12 -19.76 -6.93 18.81
CA GLY A 12 -21.10 -6.53 19.29
C GLY A 12 -21.09 -5.47 20.39
N ASP A 13 -20.39 -5.75 21.49
CA ASP A 13 -20.32 -4.88 22.69
C ASP A 13 -19.02 -4.07 22.79
N VAL A 14 -18.25 -3.97 21.69
CA VAL A 14 -16.92 -3.35 21.67
C VAL A 14 -16.95 -2.03 20.89
N ALA A 15 -16.29 -1.00 21.43
CA ALA A 15 -15.92 0.20 20.69
C ALA A 15 -14.46 0.05 20.22
N HIS A 16 -14.28 -0.25 18.93
CA HIS A 16 -12.97 -0.55 18.36
C HIS A 16 -12.40 0.65 17.61
N PHE A 17 -11.41 1.31 18.19
CA PHE A 17 -10.73 2.49 17.62
C PHE A 17 -9.30 2.20 17.15
N VAL A 18 -8.93 0.92 16.96
CA VAL A 18 -7.55 0.51 16.64
C VAL A 18 -7.39 -0.10 15.24
N SER A 19 -8.32 0.20 14.31
CA SER A 19 -8.31 -0.34 12.93
C SER A 19 -7.05 0.03 12.13
N GLY A 20 -6.36 1.12 12.50
CA GLY A 20 -5.06 1.49 11.95
C GLY A 20 -3.90 0.59 12.39
N GLY A 21 -4.07 -0.17 13.48
CA GLY A 21 -3.15 -1.23 13.89
C GLY A 21 -3.55 -2.56 13.26
N GLU A 22 -4.79 -2.97 13.49
CA GLU A 22 -5.38 -4.20 12.95
C GLU A 22 -6.90 -4.09 12.97
N SER A 23 -7.55 -4.50 11.88
CA SER A 23 -9.01 -4.47 11.79
C SER A 23 -9.66 -5.75 12.34
N PRO A 24 -10.88 -5.68 12.87
CA PRO A 24 -11.64 -6.88 13.20
C PRO A 24 -11.99 -7.66 11.93
N SER A 25 -12.01 -8.99 12.05
CA SER A 25 -12.33 -9.88 10.92
C SER A 25 -13.82 -9.86 10.59
N LEU A 26 -14.16 -9.83 9.31
CA LEU A 26 -15.54 -10.02 8.84
C LEU A 26 -15.97 -11.48 9.05
N VAL A 27 -17.22 -11.70 9.43
CA VAL A 27 -17.79 -13.06 9.53
C VAL A 27 -17.68 -13.80 8.19
N SER A 28 -17.87 -13.09 7.07
CA SER A 28 -17.76 -13.65 5.71
C SER A 28 -16.36 -14.13 5.32
N HIS A 29 -15.31 -13.77 6.07
CA HIS A 29 -13.97 -14.33 5.84
C HIS A 29 -13.90 -15.81 6.16
N GLN A 30 -14.76 -16.32 7.05
CA GLN A 30 -14.84 -17.75 7.36
C GLN A 30 -15.21 -18.54 6.10
N ASP A 31 -16.20 -18.06 5.34
CA ASP A 31 -16.60 -18.68 4.07
C ASP A 31 -15.50 -18.57 3.02
N ALA A 32 -14.80 -17.44 2.95
CA ALA A 32 -13.67 -17.25 2.03
C ALA A 32 -12.54 -18.27 2.29
N VAL A 33 -12.18 -18.47 3.56
CA VAL A 33 -11.19 -19.45 3.99
C VAL A 33 -11.67 -20.88 3.70
N ALA A 34 -12.95 -21.19 3.98
CA ALA A 34 -13.51 -22.52 3.69
C ALA A 34 -13.47 -22.84 2.18
N ARG A 35 -13.81 -21.86 1.33
CA ARG A 35 -13.72 -21.98 -0.13
C ARG A 35 -12.29 -22.26 -0.60
N PHE A 36 -11.29 -21.57 -0.06
CA PHE A 36 -9.89 -21.84 -0.38
C PHE A 36 -9.51 -23.29 -0.07
N PHE A 37 -9.86 -23.81 1.12
CA PHE A 37 -9.56 -25.20 1.47
C PHE A 37 -10.32 -26.21 0.60
N ALA A 38 -11.57 -25.92 0.26
CA ALA A 38 -12.35 -26.76 -0.65
C ALA A 38 -11.73 -26.83 -2.05
N ASP A 39 -11.29 -25.69 -2.59
CA ASP A 39 -10.59 -25.66 -3.87
C ASP A 39 -9.24 -26.38 -3.75
N LYS A 40 -8.39 -26.04 -2.76
CA LYS A 40 -7.08 -26.68 -2.57
C LYS A 40 -7.15 -28.20 -2.43
N ALA A 41 -8.21 -28.74 -1.82
CA ALA A 41 -8.40 -30.19 -1.63
C ALA A 41 -8.50 -30.98 -2.95
N LEU A 42 -8.81 -30.32 -4.08
CA LEU A 42 -8.95 -30.93 -5.39
C LEU A 42 -7.62 -30.95 -6.20
N GLY A 43 -6.52 -30.46 -5.62
CA GLY A 43 -5.20 -30.51 -6.24
C GLY A 43 -5.05 -29.62 -7.48
N GLU A 44 -4.40 -30.13 -8.53
CA GLU A 44 -4.11 -29.37 -9.75
C GLU A 44 -5.39 -28.98 -10.52
N VAL A 45 -6.44 -29.79 -10.45
CA VAL A 45 -7.70 -29.58 -11.17
C VAL A 45 -8.39 -28.27 -10.77
N SER A 46 -8.24 -27.84 -9.52
CA SER A 46 -8.82 -26.59 -9.00
C SER A 46 -7.84 -25.40 -9.02
N ARG A 47 -6.63 -25.58 -9.55
CA ARG A 47 -5.65 -24.48 -9.68
C ARG A 47 -6.26 -23.30 -10.42
N ALA A 48 -6.99 -23.56 -11.50
CA ALA A 48 -7.70 -22.55 -12.27
C ALA A 48 -8.72 -21.74 -11.44
N ARG A 49 -9.30 -22.30 -10.37
CA ARG A 49 -10.24 -21.57 -9.48
C ARG A 49 -9.51 -20.64 -8.53
N MET A 50 -8.36 -21.09 -8.03
CA MET A 50 -7.49 -20.24 -7.21
C MET A 50 -6.91 -19.09 -8.04
N GLU A 51 -6.52 -19.36 -9.29
CA GLU A 51 -6.10 -18.34 -10.26
C GLU A 51 -7.23 -17.38 -10.62
N ALA A 52 -8.45 -17.87 -10.87
CA ALA A 52 -9.60 -16.99 -11.08
C ALA A 52 -9.88 -16.08 -9.87
N THR A 53 -9.62 -16.56 -8.65
CA THR A 53 -9.72 -15.72 -7.44
C THR A 53 -8.59 -14.68 -7.37
N TYR A 54 -7.38 -15.04 -7.79
CA TYR A 54 -6.26 -14.09 -7.94
C TYR A 54 -6.62 -12.98 -8.93
N ASP A 55 -7.11 -13.33 -10.14
CA ASP A 55 -7.48 -12.35 -11.18
C ASP A 55 -8.61 -11.43 -10.70
N ALA A 56 -9.67 -12.02 -10.11
CA ALA A 56 -10.79 -11.25 -9.58
C ALA A 56 -10.37 -10.32 -8.42
N CYS A 57 -9.35 -10.71 -7.64
CA CYS A 57 -8.77 -9.86 -6.60
C CYS A 57 -7.97 -8.72 -7.21
N LYS A 58 -7.17 -9.00 -8.24
CA LYS A 58 -6.34 -8.03 -8.99
C LYS A 58 -7.20 -6.95 -9.63
N GLU A 59 -8.30 -7.31 -10.28
CA GLU A 59 -9.28 -6.36 -10.84
C GLU A 59 -9.89 -5.44 -9.77
N LYS A 60 -10.28 -5.99 -8.61
CA LYS A 60 -10.86 -5.21 -7.51
C LYS A 60 -9.83 -4.27 -6.89
N ALA A 61 -8.59 -4.73 -6.70
CA ALA A 61 -7.49 -3.91 -6.20
C ALA A 61 -7.18 -2.76 -7.17
N ALA A 62 -7.11 -3.04 -8.48
CA ALA A 62 -6.91 -2.05 -9.52
C ALA A 62 -8.02 -0.98 -9.53
N ARG A 63 -9.29 -1.40 -9.40
CA ARG A 63 -10.42 -0.46 -9.27
C ARG A 63 -10.31 0.40 -8.02
N LEU A 64 -9.91 -0.19 -6.90
CA LEU A 64 -9.71 0.55 -5.64
C LEU A 64 -8.60 1.60 -5.75
N PHE A 65 -7.52 1.26 -6.48
CA PHE A 65 -6.35 2.12 -6.67
C PHE A 65 -6.47 3.06 -7.88
N ALA A 66 -7.55 2.92 -8.66
CA ALA A 66 -7.83 3.66 -9.90
C ALA A 66 -6.78 3.47 -11.01
N VAL A 67 -6.29 2.24 -11.20
CA VAL A 67 -5.23 1.88 -12.16
C VAL A 67 -5.60 0.65 -12.97
N SER A 68 -4.75 0.25 -13.92
CA SER A 68 -4.93 -1.01 -14.66
C SER A 68 -4.61 -2.22 -13.79
N PRO A 69 -5.35 -3.35 -13.91
CA PRO A 69 -4.97 -4.59 -13.25
C PRO A 69 -3.57 -5.06 -13.64
N ASP A 70 -3.11 -4.80 -14.88
CA ASP A 70 -1.77 -5.18 -15.33
C ASP A 70 -0.64 -4.47 -14.56
N GLU A 71 -0.95 -3.42 -13.80
CA GLU A 71 0.01 -2.67 -12.99
C GLU A 71 -0.01 -3.08 -11.51
N ILE A 72 -0.84 -4.06 -11.15
CA ILE A 72 -0.97 -4.58 -9.79
C ILE A 72 -0.18 -5.89 -9.62
N SER A 73 0.52 -5.97 -8.50
CA SER A 73 1.18 -7.19 -7.99
C SER A 73 0.74 -7.45 -6.54
N PHE A 74 0.77 -8.71 -6.13
CA PHE A 74 0.57 -9.09 -4.73
C PHE A 74 1.87 -9.62 -4.10
N LEU A 75 2.32 -8.95 -3.03
CA LEU A 75 3.42 -9.40 -2.16
C LEU A 75 2.88 -9.72 -0.77
N ALA A 76 3.73 -10.07 0.21
CA ALA A 76 3.24 -10.42 1.55
C ALA A 76 2.75 -9.21 2.36
N HIS A 77 3.32 -8.03 2.12
CA HIS A 77 3.00 -6.77 2.81
C HIS A 77 3.69 -5.57 2.15
N SER A 78 3.36 -4.34 2.56
CA SER A 78 3.95 -3.11 2.00
C SER A 78 5.48 -3.09 2.09
N SER A 79 6.07 -3.58 3.19
CA SER A 79 7.53 -3.66 3.35
C SER A 79 8.22 -4.45 2.23
N ASP A 80 7.57 -5.48 1.67
CA ASP A 80 8.17 -6.26 0.56
C ASP A 80 8.19 -5.43 -0.71
N GLY A 81 7.12 -4.66 -0.98
CA GLY A 81 7.06 -3.74 -2.12
C GLY A 81 8.10 -2.63 -2.03
N ILE A 82 8.31 -2.07 -0.83
CA ILE A 82 9.33 -1.05 -0.60
C ILE A 82 10.73 -1.64 -0.82
N ASN A 83 11.03 -2.82 -0.26
CA ASN A 83 12.31 -3.49 -0.47
C ASN A 83 12.53 -3.90 -1.92
N MET A 84 11.47 -4.33 -2.62
CA MET A 84 11.51 -4.64 -4.04
C MET A 84 11.97 -3.43 -4.86
N VAL A 85 11.48 -2.23 -4.55
CA VAL A 85 11.94 -0.99 -5.20
C VAL A 85 13.37 -0.65 -4.79
N ALA A 86 13.66 -0.68 -3.49
CA ALA A 86 14.99 -0.38 -2.97
C ALA A 86 16.10 -1.24 -3.61
N HIS A 87 15.83 -2.53 -3.83
CA HIS A 87 16.79 -3.45 -4.43
C HIS A 87 16.67 -3.59 -5.96
N GLY A 88 15.55 -3.18 -6.56
CA GLY A 88 15.36 -3.21 -8.01
C GLY A 88 15.92 -1.99 -8.75
N LEU A 89 16.14 -0.88 -8.03
CA LEU A 89 16.76 0.33 -8.58
C LEU A 89 18.28 0.18 -8.67
N ASN A 90 18.86 0.67 -9.77
CA ASN A 90 20.31 0.77 -9.93
C ASN A 90 20.81 2.09 -9.32
N TRP A 91 21.39 1.98 -8.11
CA TRP A 91 21.92 3.10 -7.34
C TRP A 91 23.38 3.40 -7.70
N GLU A 92 23.72 4.68 -7.74
CA GLU A 92 25.11 5.14 -7.84
C GLU A 92 25.52 5.86 -6.54
N PRO A 93 26.80 5.78 -6.14
CA PRO A 93 27.31 6.60 -5.03
C PRO A 93 26.99 8.09 -5.24
N GLY A 94 26.41 8.72 -4.22
CA GLY A 94 25.94 10.10 -4.27
C GLY A 94 24.50 10.28 -4.75
N ASP A 95 23.79 9.21 -5.13
CA ASP A 95 22.33 9.23 -5.22
C ASP A 95 21.70 9.43 -3.83
N ASN A 96 20.51 10.02 -3.78
CA ASN A 96 19.78 10.19 -2.51
C ASN A 96 18.30 9.78 -2.58
N VAL A 97 17.77 9.44 -1.40
CA VAL A 97 16.35 9.19 -1.13
C VAL A 97 15.87 10.19 -0.09
N VAL A 98 14.69 10.78 -0.32
CA VAL A 98 14.04 11.68 0.64
C VAL A 98 12.91 10.93 1.34
N VAL A 99 12.89 11.00 2.67
CA VAL A 99 11.83 10.47 3.56
C VAL A 99 11.43 11.52 4.60
N ALA A 100 10.35 11.28 5.34
CA ALA A 100 9.99 12.08 6.51
C ALA A 100 10.41 11.41 7.84
N ASP A 101 10.58 12.20 8.90
CA ASP A 101 10.98 11.68 10.23
C ASP A 101 9.86 11.01 11.02
N VAL A 102 8.61 11.16 10.57
CA VAL A 102 7.41 10.52 11.13
C VAL A 102 6.94 9.31 10.32
N GLU A 103 7.79 8.78 9.44
CA GLU A 103 7.48 7.60 8.64
C GLU A 103 7.54 6.30 9.46
N PHE A 104 6.78 5.30 9.01
CA PHE A 104 6.84 3.97 9.61
C PHE A 104 8.22 3.33 9.34
N PRO A 105 8.77 2.47 10.22
CA PRO A 105 10.10 1.91 10.01
C PRO A 105 10.29 1.19 8.65
N SER A 106 9.25 0.58 8.09
CA SER A 106 9.31 -0.05 6.77
C SER A 106 9.60 0.93 5.63
N ASP A 107 9.21 2.21 5.77
CA ASP A 107 9.48 3.28 4.79
C ASP A 107 10.85 3.96 5.01
N ILE A 108 11.63 3.52 5.99
CA ILE A 108 12.95 4.10 6.32
C ILE A 108 14.07 3.06 6.17
N LEU A 109 13.91 1.89 6.79
CA LEU A 109 14.96 0.88 6.94
C LEU A 109 15.56 0.40 5.61
N PRO A 110 14.78 0.16 4.53
CA PRO A 110 15.34 -0.28 3.26
C PRO A 110 16.35 0.72 2.67
N TRP A 111 16.10 2.02 2.82
CA TRP A 111 16.99 3.07 2.32
C TRP A 111 18.24 3.21 3.17
N LEU A 112 18.12 3.06 4.50
CA LEU A 112 19.29 3.05 5.39
C LEU A 112 20.26 1.92 5.06
N ARG A 113 19.75 0.79 4.56
CA ARG A 113 20.57 -0.35 4.13
C ARG A 113 21.41 -0.04 2.90
N LEU A 114 21.02 0.94 2.08
CA LEU A 114 21.75 1.35 0.87
C LEU A 114 22.92 2.31 1.15
N ARG A 115 23.10 2.77 2.40
CA ARG A 115 24.22 3.66 2.78
C ARG A 115 25.59 3.08 2.45
N ASP A 116 25.75 1.77 2.61
CA ASP A 116 27.01 1.07 2.28
C ASP A 116 27.32 1.11 0.77
N GLN A 117 26.32 1.41 -0.08
CA GLN A 117 26.45 1.62 -1.52
C GLN A 117 26.64 3.10 -1.90
N GLY A 118 26.75 3.99 -0.91
CA GLY A 118 26.91 5.43 -1.11
C GLY A 118 25.60 6.20 -1.33
N VAL A 119 24.44 5.60 -1.02
CA VAL A 119 23.15 6.28 -1.09
C VAL A 119 22.91 7.11 0.18
N GLU A 120 22.59 8.40 0.01
CA GLU A 120 22.22 9.29 1.09
C GLU A 120 20.73 9.16 1.42
N VAL A 121 20.38 9.16 2.72
CA VAL A 121 18.99 9.26 3.17
C VAL A 121 18.77 10.64 3.78
N ARG A 122 18.02 11.48 3.06
CA ARG A 122 17.63 12.83 3.48
C ARG A 122 16.29 12.77 4.18
N VAL A 123 16.17 13.52 5.27
CA VAL A 123 15.02 13.44 6.17
C VAL A 123 14.37 14.81 6.27
N VAL A 124 13.14 14.91 5.81
CA VAL A 124 12.26 16.07 6.04
C VAL A 124 11.78 15.99 7.49
N ARG A 125 11.95 17.10 8.22
CA ARG A 125 11.48 17.21 9.59
C ARG A 125 10.06 17.74 9.61
N HIS A 126 9.22 17.14 10.44
CA HIS A 126 7.90 17.69 10.70
C HIS A 126 7.98 19.05 11.40
N GLU A 127 7.01 19.90 11.12
CA GLU A 127 6.70 21.10 11.86
C GLU A 127 5.28 20.95 12.39
N GLN A 128 5.08 21.10 13.70
CA GLN A 128 3.76 20.89 14.34
C GLN A 128 3.09 19.57 13.92
N TRP A 129 3.87 18.49 13.98
CA TRP A 129 3.47 17.12 13.58
C TRP A 129 3.07 16.95 12.11
N GLN A 130 3.41 17.91 11.24
CA GLN A 130 3.06 17.88 9.82
C GLN A 130 4.30 18.01 8.93
N ILE A 131 4.32 17.26 7.83
CA ILE A 131 5.30 17.39 6.77
C ILE A 131 4.76 18.37 5.73
N GLY A 132 5.44 19.50 5.56
CA GLY A 132 5.13 20.48 4.52
C GLY A 132 5.66 20.05 3.16
N LEU A 133 4.86 20.23 2.09
CA LEU A 133 5.29 19.92 0.73
C LEU A 133 6.45 20.81 0.25
N ASP A 134 6.54 22.05 0.73
CA ASP A 134 7.66 22.94 0.42
C ASP A 134 8.96 22.42 1.06
N ALA A 135 8.91 22.04 2.35
CA ALA A 135 10.04 21.45 3.06
C ALA A 135 10.49 20.12 2.43
N LEU A 136 9.54 19.31 1.95
CA LEU A 136 9.84 18.11 1.15
C LEU A 136 10.57 18.48 -0.13
N ALA A 137 10.05 19.46 -0.88
CA ALA A 137 10.62 19.90 -2.15
C ALA A 137 12.03 20.51 -2.00
N GLU A 138 12.36 21.10 -0.85
CA GLU A 138 13.70 21.63 -0.54
C GLU A 138 14.76 20.53 -0.37
N GLN A 139 14.37 19.28 -0.08
CA GLN A 139 15.31 18.16 0.05
C GLN A 139 15.65 17.50 -1.30
N ILE A 140 14.93 17.86 -2.37
CA ILE A 140 15.05 17.25 -3.69
C ILE A 140 16.05 18.02 -4.56
N ASP A 141 17.01 17.31 -5.12
CA ASP A 141 18.02 17.82 -6.05
C ASP A 141 18.17 16.93 -7.32
N GLU A 142 19.19 17.21 -8.13
CA GLU A 142 19.46 16.46 -9.36
C GLU A 142 19.90 15.01 -9.14
N ARG A 143 20.35 14.66 -7.94
CA ARG A 143 20.76 13.31 -7.52
C ARG A 143 19.65 12.57 -6.76
N THR A 144 18.53 13.22 -6.47
CA THR A 144 17.39 12.57 -5.81
C THR A 144 16.73 11.59 -6.76
N ARG A 145 16.86 10.30 -6.44
CA ARG A 145 16.28 9.21 -7.24
C ARG A 145 14.84 8.93 -6.83
N LEU A 146 14.53 9.07 -5.54
CA LEU A 146 13.25 8.64 -5.00
C LEU A 146 12.84 9.48 -3.78
N VAL A 147 11.55 9.76 -3.70
CA VAL A 147 10.85 10.24 -2.51
C VAL A 147 9.95 9.10 -2.02
N ALA A 148 10.07 8.72 -0.74
CA ALA A 148 9.18 7.75 -0.10
C ALA A 148 8.40 8.43 1.02
N MET A 149 7.07 8.42 0.91
CA MET A 149 6.16 9.11 1.83
C MET A 149 4.91 8.27 2.08
N SER A 150 4.36 8.31 3.28
CA SER A 150 3.02 7.78 3.53
C SER A 150 1.93 8.68 2.90
N GLN A 151 0.88 8.12 2.29
CA GLN A 151 -0.29 8.91 1.90
C GLN A 151 -1.02 9.44 3.15
N VAL A 152 -1.09 8.61 4.19
CA VAL A 152 -1.62 8.94 5.51
C VAL A 152 -0.58 8.49 6.53
N SER A 153 -0.03 9.41 7.31
CA SER A 153 0.94 9.06 8.35
C SER A 153 0.30 8.12 9.38
N TYR A 154 0.97 7.00 9.67
CA TYR A 154 0.56 6.12 10.76
C TYR A 154 0.61 6.83 12.12
N PHE A 155 1.55 7.75 12.27
CA PHE A 155 1.91 8.39 13.53
C PHE A 155 1.09 9.64 13.79
N THR A 156 0.99 10.54 12.81
CA THR A 156 0.33 11.83 12.97
C THR A 156 -1.09 11.85 12.40
N GLY A 157 -1.44 10.91 11.51
CA GLY A 157 -2.71 10.91 10.80
C GLY A 157 -2.82 11.98 9.71
N GLN A 158 -1.75 12.75 9.45
CA GLN A 158 -1.68 13.68 8.32
C GLN A 158 -1.90 12.92 7.02
N ARG A 159 -2.84 13.40 6.21
CA ARG A 159 -3.11 12.90 4.86
C ARG A 159 -2.57 13.88 3.82
N HIS A 160 -1.80 13.37 2.88
CA HIS A 160 -1.39 14.12 1.69
C HIS A 160 -2.39 13.96 0.54
N ASP A 161 -2.62 15.05 -0.18
CA ASP A 161 -3.22 15.00 -1.50
C ASP A 161 -2.21 14.45 -2.50
N MET A 162 -2.57 13.36 -3.19
CA MET A 162 -1.65 12.60 -4.04
C MET A 162 -1.17 13.41 -5.24
N LYS A 163 -2.06 14.25 -5.79
CA LYS A 163 -1.73 15.11 -6.92
C LYS A 163 -0.74 16.19 -6.48
N ALA A 164 -1.03 16.91 -5.40
CA ALA A 164 -0.16 17.95 -4.87
C ALA A 164 1.21 17.40 -4.46
N LEU A 165 1.26 16.21 -3.84
CA LEU A 165 2.51 15.52 -3.51
C LEU A 165 3.33 15.21 -4.77
N ALA A 166 2.70 14.62 -5.80
CA ALA A 166 3.37 14.32 -7.06
C ALA A 166 3.86 15.58 -7.79
N GLU A 167 3.06 16.65 -7.78
CA GLU A 167 3.43 17.95 -8.37
C GLU A 167 4.62 18.58 -7.64
N ALA A 168 4.63 18.56 -6.30
CA ALA A 168 5.74 19.10 -5.50
C ALA A 168 7.07 18.38 -5.78
N VAL A 169 7.03 17.04 -5.91
CA VAL A 169 8.21 16.23 -6.25
C VAL A 169 8.70 16.53 -7.67
N ARG A 170 7.80 16.44 -8.64
CA ARG A 170 8.15 16.56 -10.08
C ARG A 170 8.57 17.97 -10.47
N ALA A 171 8.06 19.00 -9.79
CA ALA A 171 8.46 20.39 -10.02
C ALA A 171 9.96 20.64 -9.73
N LYS A 172 10.57 19.86 -8.83
CA LYS A 172 11.99 19.97 -8.50
C LYS A 172 12.86 19.15 -9.43
N ASN A 173 12.46 17.91 -9.68
CA ASN A 173 13.16 17.02 -10.58
C ASN A 173 12.18 16.00 -11.17
N GLU A 174 11.88 16.15 -12.46
CA GLU A 174 10.91 15.32 -13.17
C GLU A 174 11.26 13.82 -13.17
N LYS A 175 12.55 13.49 -13.01
CA LYS A 175 13.07 12.12 -12.96
C LYS A 175 12.97 11.48 -11.59
N THR A 176 12.75 12.27 -10.53
CA THR A 176 12.58 11.73 -9.19
C THR A 176 11.32 10.88 -9.13
N LEU A 177 11.48 9.66 -8.63
CA LEU A 177 10.39 8.72 -8.44
C LEU A 177 9.64 9.05 -7.15
N LEU A 178 8.33 8.81 -7.15
CA LEU A 178 7.48 8.90 -5.97
C LEU A 178 6.96 7.50 -5.59
N LEU A 179 7.41 7.01 -4.44
CA LEU A 179 6.85 5.84 -3.76
C LEU A 179 5.92 6.31 -2.65
N VAL A 180 4.70 5.79 -2.63
CA VAL A 180 3.72 6.10 -1.58
C VAL A 180 3.28 4.86 -0.82
N ASP A 181 3.38 4.87 0.50
CA ASP A 181 2.70 3.87 1.35
C ASP A 181 1.26 4.32 1.65
N ALA A 182 0.30 3.61 1.05
CA ALA A 182 -1.14 3.84 1.21
C ALA A 182 -1.77 2.93 2.27
N THR A 183 -1.00 2.25 3.12
CA THR A 183 -1.49 1.30 4.14
C THR A 183 -2.51 1.92 5.11
N HIS A 184 -2.39 3.21 5.42
CA HIS A 184 -3.36 3.95 6.24
C HIS A 184 -4.43 4.70 5.45
N ALA A 185 -4.39 4.64 4.11
CA ALA A 185 -5.31 5.30 3.21
C ALA A 185 -6.26 4.32 2.50
N ALA A 186 -5.73 3.18 2.03
CA ALA A 186 -6.42 2.21 1.21
C ALA A 186 -7.63 1.63 1.95
N GLY A 187 -8.81 1.78 1.33
CA GLY A 187 -10.08 1.37 1.92
C GLY A 187 -10.81 2.45 2.71
N VAL A 188 -10.15 3.59 3.01
CA VAL A 188 -10.74 4.71 3.79
C VAL A 188 -10.91 5.97 2.95
N VAL A 189 -9.88 6.33 2.19
CA VAL A 189 -9.86 7.52 1.32
C VAL A 189 -9.39 7.13 -0.08
N PRO A 190 -9.66 7.95 -1.12
CA PRO A 190 -9.16 7.68 -2.46
C PRO A 190 -7.63 7.56 -2.49
N VAL A 191 -7.12 6.50 -3.12
CA VAL A 191 -5.66 6.28 -3.28
C VAL A 191 -5.13 6.95 -4.54
N GLU A 192 -5.86 6.90 -5.65
CA GLU A 192 -5.49 7.54 -6.92
C GLU A 192 -4.03 7.27 -7.32
N ALA A 193 -3.67 5.99 -7.36
CA ALA A 193 -2.28 5.54 -7.40
C ALA A 193 -1.51 6.01 -8.65
N TYR A 194 -2.22 6.33 -9.73
CA TYR A 194 -1.68 6.90 -10.96
C TYR A 194 -0.93 8.23 -10.78
N HIS A 195 -1.06 8.91 -9.62
CA HIS A 195 -0.26 10.08 -9.30
C HIS A 195 1.19 9.73 -8.91
N ALA A 196 1.45 8.53 -8.43
CA ALA A 196 2.78 8.06 -7.99
C ALA A 196 3.41 7.07 -8.99
N ASP A 197 4.67 6.74 -8.78
CA ASP A 197 5.40 5.74 -9.56
C ASP A 197 5.24 4.34 -8.95
N VAL A 198 5.14 4.29 -7.62
CA VAL A 198 4.89 3.08 -6.85
C VAL A 198 3.89 3.42 -5.75
N VAL A 199 2.89 2.56 -5.55
CA VAL A 199 2.04 2.62 -4.35
C VAL A 199 1.98 1.25 -3.70
N VAL A 200 2.23 1.19 -2.39
CA VAL A 200 2.16 -0.05 -1.61
C VAL A 200 1.05 0.03 -0.56
N SER A 201 0.47 -1.11 -0.20
CA SER A 201 -0.43 -1.19 0.96
C SER A 201 -0.40 -2.58 1.58
N SER A 202 -0.20 -2.65 2.89
CA SER A 202 -0.56 -3.83 3.67
C SER A 202 -2.08 -3.91 3.85
N CYS A 203 -2.66 -5.11 3.89
CA CYS A 203 -4.12 -5.26 3.79
C CYS A 203 -4.87 -5.63 5.08
N TYR A 204 -4.17 -5.90 6.19
CA TYR A 204 -4.78 -6.32 7.47
C TYR A 204 -5.36 -5.16 8.31
N LYS A 205 -5.21 -3.92 7.84
CA LYS A 205 -5.74 -2.70 8.46
C LYS A 205 -7.08 -2.32 7.83
N TRP A 206 -7.18 -1.15 7.23
CA TRP A 206 -8.42 -0.61 6.68
C TRP A 206 -9.02 -1.38 5.51
N LEU A 207 -8.22 -2.21 4.83
CA LEU A 207 -8.71 -3.12 3.80
C LEU A 207 -9.42 -4.36 4.35
N LEU A 208 -9.51 -4.50 5.67
CA LEU A 208 -10.24 -5.56 6.36
C LEU A 208 -9.77 -6.98 6.04
N ALA A 209 -8.62 -7.15 5.39
CA ALA A 209 -8.12 -8.47 5.00
C ALA A 209 -7.28 -9.08 6.14
N THR A 210 -6.28 -9.90 5.80
CA THR A 210 -5.41 -10.59 6.75
C THR A 210 -3.94 -10.31 6.45
N HIS A 211 -3.05 -10.74 7.35
CA HIS A 211 -1.60 -10.71 7.14
C HIS A 211 -1.19 -11.60 5.97
N GLY A 212 -0.02 -11.32 5.38
CA GLY A 212 0.53 -12.12 4.28
C GLY A 212 -0.05 -11.78 2.91
N VAL A 213 -0.74 -10.65 2.78
CA VAL A 213 -1.05 -10.03 1.49
C VAL A 213 -0.90 -8.49 1.54
N GLY A 214 -0.18 -7.96 0.56
CA GLY A 214 -0.03 -6.55 0.27
C GLY A 214 -0.29 -6.29 -1.21
N ILE A 215 -0.86 -5.12 -1.52
CA ILE A 215 -1.06 -4.63 -2.88
C ILE A 215 0.12 -3.75 -3.24
N VAL A 216 0.70 -3.98 -4.42
CA VAL A 216 1.73 -3.12 -5.00
C VAL A 216 1.27 -2.67 -6.37
N TYR A 217 1.20 -1.36 -6.56
CA TYR A 217 1.05 -0.72 -7.86
C TYR A 217 2.42 -0.26 -8.35
N LEU A 218 2.69 -0.49 -9.64
CA LEU A 218 3.86 0.05 -10.33
C LEU A 218 3.43 0.71 -11.63
N ASN A 219 3.74 2.00 -11.78
CA ASN A 219 3.49 2.70 -13.02
C ASN A 219 4.33 2.09 -14.15
N ARG A 220 3.67 1.48 -15.15
CA ARG A 220 4.35 0.71 -16.20
C ARG A 220 5.36 1.53 -16.99
N GLU A 221 5.04 2.79 -17.29
CA GLU A 221 5.88 3.66 -18.10
C GLU A 221 7.08 4.17 -17.30
N ARG A 222 6.83 4.71 -16.09
CA ARG A 222 7.88 5.32 -15.26
C ARG A 222 8.77 4.31 -14.55
N MET A 223 8.32 3.07 -14.39
CA MET A 223 9.08 1.98 -13.75
C MET A 223 9.55 0.91 -14.74
N ALA A 224 9.53 1.18 -16.05
CA ALA A 224 9.90 0.21 -17.09
C ALA A 224 11.32 -0.37 -16.92
N PHE A 225 12.25 0.43 -16.39
CA PHE A 225 13.63 0.02 -16.14
C PHE A 225 13.84 -0.81 -14.86
N LEU A 226 12.86 -0.81 -13.93
CA LEU A 226 12.96 -1.53 -12.67
C LEU A 226 13.04 -3.04 -12.93
N GLN A 227 14.10 -3.67 -12.44
CA GLN A 227 14.26 -5.12 -12.52
C GLN A 227 13.78 -5.78 -11.21
N PRO A 228 13.09 -6.93 -11.26
CA PRO A 228 12.71 -7.64 -10.05
C PRO A 228 13.97 -8.14 -9.32
N PRO A 229 14.23 -7.71 -8.07
CA PRO A 229 15.43 -8.14 -7.34
C PRO A 229 15.35 -9.62 -6.92
N PHE A 230 14.13 -10.15 -6.79
CA PHE A 230 13.87 -11.56 -6.52
C PHE A 230 13.14 -12.16 -7.72
N LEU A 231 13.76 -13.15 -8.34
CA LEU A 231 13.22 -13.86 -9.48
C LEU A 231 12.76 -15.25 -9.06
N GLY A 232 11.57 -15.64 -9.47
CA GLY A 232 11.12 -17.02 -9.33
C GLY A 232 10.15 -17.43 -10.43
N TRP A 233 9.67 -18.68 -10.36
CA TRP A 233 8.89 -19.28 -11.45
C TRP A 233 7.62 -18.49 -11.79
N HIS A 234 6.98 -17.86 -10.80
CA HIS A 234 5.74 -17.11 -11.00
C HIS A 234 5.97 -15.70 -11.59
N SER A 235 7.21 -15.19 -11.57
CA SER A 235 7.61 -13.95 -12.25
C SER A 235 7.63 -14.11 -13.77
N CYS A 236 7.70 -15.35 -14.25
CA CYS A 236 7.99 -15.68 -15.63
C CYS A 236 6.75 -16.19 -16.34
N GLU A 237 6.58 -15.80 -17.60
CA GLU A 237 5.66 -16.46 -18.53
C GLU A 237 6.31 -17.69 -19.19
N ARG A 238 7.66 -17.70 -19.24
CA ARG A 238 8.44 -18.86 -19.66
C ARG A 238 9.51 -19.16 -18.63
N THR A 239 9.46 -20.34 -18.04
CA THR A 239 10.45 -20.84 -17.08
C THR A 239 11.46 -21.77 -17.77
N PRO A 240 12.63 -22.03 -17.16
CA PRO A 240 13.54 -23.07 -17.63
C PRO A 240 12.85 -24.44 -17.74
N ASP A 241 13.22 -25.19 -18.76
CA ASP A 241 12.80 -26.57 -18.99
C ASP A 241 14.02 -27.47 -19.26
N TRP A 242 13.79 -28.76 -19.53
CA TRP A 242 14.88 -29.72 -19.75
C TRP A 242 15.65 -29.49 -21.05
N GLU A 243 15.07 -28.81 -22.05
CA GLU A 243 15.73 -28.45 -23.31
C GLU A 243 16.51 -27.13 -23.18
N GLN A 244 16.00 -26.18 -22.40
CA GLN A 244 16.56 -24.84 -22.19
C GLN A 244 16.63 -24.48 -20.70
N PRO A 245 17.52 -25.12 -19.92
CA PRO A 245 17.55 -25.02 -18.45
C PRO A 245 18.05 -23.69 -17.90
N THR A 246 18.49 -22.77 -18.77
CA THR A 246 19.01 -21.44 -18.40
C THR A 246 18.24 -20.28 -19.02
N MET A 247 17.14 -20.56 -19.73
CA MET A 247 16.33 -19.53 -20.40
C MET A 247 15.07 -19.23 -19.61
N TYR A 248 14.73 -17.95 -19.52
CA TYR A 248 13.46 -17.49 -18.97
C TYR A 248 12.95 -16.24 -19.71
N ARG A 249 11.66 -15.96 -19.57
CA ARG A 249 11.04 -14.72 -20.04
C ARG A 249 10.11 -14.21 -18.94
N LEU A 250 10.35 -12.97 -18.50
CA LEU A 250 9.52 -12.30 -17.50
C LEU A 250 8.13 -12.02 -18.06
N LYS A 251 7.12 -12.00 -17.20
CA LYS A 251 5.83 -11.40 -17.53
C LYS A 251 6.01 -9.92 -17.89
N GLU A 252 5.15 -9.40 -18.77
CA GLU A 252 5.16 -7.98 -19.15
C GLU A 252 4.38 -7.09 -18.18
N ASP A 253 3.57 -7.70 -17.31
CA ASP A 253 2.71 -7.05 -16.32
C ASP A 253 3.36 -7.03 -14.93
N GLY A 254 2.65 -6.49 -13.95
CA GLY A 254 3.07 -6.44 -12.54
C GLY A 254 3.35 -7.84 -11.96
N GLY A 255 2.81 -8.91 -12.53
CA GLY A 255 3.08 -10.28 -12.11
C GLY A 255 4.56 -10.66 -12.17
N ARG A 256 5.39 -9.93 -12.92
CA ARG A 256 6.86 -10.14 -12.97
C ARG A 256 7.56 -9.97 -11.63
N PHE A 257 6.93 -9.26 -10.69
CA PHE A 257 7.46 -9.02 -9.35
C PHE A 257 7.01 -10.06 -8.31
N GLU A 258 6.25 -11.08 -8.71
CA GLU A 258 5.76 -12.13 -7.82
C GLU A 258 6.58 -13.41 -8.01
N PRO A 259 7.59 -13.71 -7.17
CA PRO A 259 8.53 -14.80 -7.46
C PRO A 259 7.93 -16.20 -7.26
N GLY A 260 6.96 -16.34 -6.36
CA GLY A 260 6.37 -17.61 -5.98
C GLY A 260 4.87 -17.67 -6.17
N ASN A 261 4.26 -18.80 -5.79
CA ASN A 261 2.81 -18.85 -5.65
C ASN A 261 2.37 -17.70 -4.72
N PRO A 262 1.34 -16.93 -5.09
CA PRO A 262 0.78 -15.96 -4.17
C PRO A 262 0.23 -16.67 -2.92
N THR A 263 0.09 -15.94 -1.82
CA THR A 263 -0.56 -16.44 -0.60
C THR A 263 -2.08 -16.57 -0.84
N PHE A 264 -2.49 -17.63 -1.55
CA PHE A 264 -3.87 -17.78 -2.02
C PHE A 264 -4.92 -17.65 -0.93
N ILE A 265 -4.69 -18.22 0.26
CA ILE A 265 -5.63 -18.07 1.38
C ILE A 265 -5.87 -16.60 1.76
N ALA A 266 -4.82 -15.78 1.76
CA ALA A 266 -4.92 -14.36 2.04
C ALA A 266 -5.58 -13.61 0.88
N LEU A 267 -5.38 -14.04 -0.37
CA LEU A 267 -6.09 -13.49 -1.53
C LEU A 267 -7.58 -13.80 -1.52
N TYR A 268 -8.02 -14.98 -1.06
CA TYR A 268 -9.45 -15.27 -0.92
C TYR A 268 -10.10 -14.32 0.10
N VAL A 269 -9.41 -14.05 1.22
CA VAL A 269 -9.85 -13.10 2.25
C VAL A 269 -9.84 -11.66 1.72
N LEU A 270 -8.77 -11.24 1.04
CA LEU A 270 -8.67 -9.91 0.43
C LEU A 270 -9.75 -9.70 -0.65
N ASN A 271 -9.97 -10.68 -1.52
CA ASN A 271 -11.01 -10.62 -2.55
C ASN A 271 -12.41 -10.41 -1.93
N ASN A 272 -12.71 -11.13 -0.84
CA ASN A 272 -13.96 -10.95 -0.08
C ASN A 272 -14.03 -9.55 0.56
N ALA A 273 -12.93 -9.07 1.15
CA ALA A 273 -12.89 -7.74 1.77
C ALA A 273 -13.09 -6.61 0.74
N LEU A 274 -12.38 -6.69 -0.39
CA LEU A 274 -12.48 -5.71 -1.48
C LEU A 274 -13.88 -5.68 -2.09
N GLU A 275 -14.55 -6.82 -2.23
CA GLU A 275 -15.94 -6.88 -2.66
C GLU A 275 -16.85 -6.07 -1.74
N ARG A 276 -16.70 -6.23 -0.42
CA ARG A 276 -17.46 -5.48 0.59
C ARG A 276 -17.15 -3.98 0.56
N ILE A 277 -15.87 -3.61 0.53
CA ILE A 277 -15.44 -2.20 0.50
C ILE A 277 -15.97 -1.51 -0.76
N LEU A 278 -15.83 -2.14 -1.92
CA LEU A 278 -16.23 -1.54 -3.19
C LEU A 278 -17.76 -1.48 -3.36
N ALA A 279 -18.51 -2.41 -2.74
CA ALA A 279 -19.97 -2.35 -2.71
C ALA A 279 -20.48 -1.14 -1.91
N ILE A 280 -19.76 -0.73 -0.86
CA ILE A 280 -20.07 0.49 -0.09
C ILE A 280 -19.61 1.73 -0.87
N GLY A 281 -18.43 1.66 -1.48
CA GLY A 281 -17.81 2.74 -2.23
C GLY A 281 -16.97 3.66 -1.34
N ILE A 282 -15.75 3.96 -1.79
CA ILE A 282 -14.79 4.80 -1.07
C ILE A 282 -15.33 6.20 -0.73
N PRO A 283 -16.08 6.91 -1.61
CA PRO A 283 -16.65 8.20 -1.24
C PRO A 283 -17.58 8.15 -0.03
N ASN A 284 -18.36 7.07 0.12
CA ASN A 284 -19.27 6.89 1.25
C ASN A 284 -18.51 6.58 2.55
N ILE A 285 -17.46 5.77 2.46
CA ILE A 285 -16.58 5.46 3.60
C ILE A 285 -15.84 6.73 4.04
N ALA A 286 -15.23 7.45 3.10
CA ALA A 286 -14.50 8.68 3.36
C ALA A 286 -15.38 9.75 4.02
N ALA A 287 -16.60 9.95 3.53
CA ALA A 287 -17.54 10.91 4.11
C ALA A 287 -17.91 10.55 5.57
N HIS A 288 -18.18 9.28 5.84
CA HIS A 288 -18.48 8.83 7.20
C HIS A 288 -17.28 8.98 8.14
N VAL A 289 -16.09 8.62 7.68
CA VAL A 289 -14.86 8.71 8.46
C VAL A 289 -14.47 10.17 8.72
N ALA A 290 -14.70 11.07 7.76
CA ALA A 290 -14.47 12.50 7.96
C ALA A 290 -15.37 13.07 9.08
N ASP A 291 -16.64 12.68 9.13
CA ASP A 291 -17.57 13.10 10.19
C ASP A 291 -17.15 12.54 11.57
N LEU A 292 -16.91 11.23 11.66
CA LEU A 292 -16.48 10.60 12.91
C LEU A 292 -15.13 11.13 13.41
N SER A 293 -14.15 11.26 12.53
CA SER A 293 -12.83 11.79 12.88
C SER A 293 -12.92 13.23 13.37
N GLN A 294 -13.79 14.07 12.79
CA GLN A 294 -14.02 15.43 13.28
C GLN A 294 -14.62 15.45 14.68
N GLN A 295 -15.59 14.58 14.98
CA GLN A 295 -16.19 14.50 16.31
C GLN A 295 -15.16 14.06 17.37
N VAL A 296 -14.35 13.05 17.05
CA VAL A 296 -13.28 12.56 17.94
C VAL A 296 -12.21 13.63 18.14
N TRP A 297 -11.76 14.25 17.04
CA TRP A 297 -10.74 15.31 17.09
C TRP A 297 -11.20 16.48 17.96
N GLN A 298 -12.43 16.97 17.75
CA GLN A 298 -12.98 18.07 18.54
C GLN A 298 -13.11 17.69 20.02
N GLY A 299 -13.62 16.50 20.32
CA GLY A 299 -13.77 16.04 21.70
C GLY A 299 -12.43 15.93 22.45
N LEU A 300 -11.37 15.46 21.78
CA LEU A 300 -10.03 15.39 22.35
C LEU A 300 -9.41 16.79 22.53
N ALA A 301 -9.58 17.68 21.55
CA ALA A 301 -9.13 19.06 21.64
C ALA A 301 -9.82 19.84 22.77
N ASP A 302 -11.14 19.65 22.94
CA ASP A 302 -11.93 20.26 24.03
C ASP A 302 -11.49 19.75 25.42
N CYS A 303 -10.88 18.56 25.48
CA CYS A 303 -10.24 18.04 26.69
C CYS A 303 -8.84 18.64 26.95
N GLY A 304 -8.34 19.52 26.07
CA GLY A 304 -7.04 20.16 26.20
C GLY A 304 -5.85 19.28 25.85
N LEU A 305 -6.06 18.20 25.08
CA LEU A 305 -4.99 17.32 24.60
C LEU A 305 -4.24 17.97 23.43
N GLU A 306 -2.94 17.65 23.31
CA GLU A 306 -2.11 18.14 22.21
C GLU A 306 -2.44 17.36 20.93
N MET A 307 -3.13 17.97 19.98
CA MET A 307 -3.49 17.29 18.75
C MET A 307 -2.28 17.19 17.80
N MET A 308 -1.91 15.96 17.43
CA MET A 308 -0.91 15.70 16.38
C MET A 308 -1.53 15.71 14.98
N SER A 309 -2.77 15.22 14.85
CA SER A 309 -3.47 15.24 13.56
C SER A 309 -3.86 16.66 13.14
N PRO A 310 -3.75 17.01 11.85
CA PRO A 310 -4.12 18.32 11.33
C PRO A 310 -5.53 18.72 11.74
N ALA A 311 -5.81 20.01 11.98
CA ALA A 311 -7.15 20.48 12.33
C ALA A 311 -8.14 20.43 11.15
N ASP A 312 -7.64 20.53 9.92
CA ASP A 312 -8.44 20.43 8.69
C ASP A 312 -8.87 18.97 8.44
N PRO A 313 -10.18 18.65 8.39
CA PRO A 313 -10.68 17.32 8.08
C PRO A 313 -10.22 16.77 6.72
N GLN A 314 -9.95 17.63 5.74
CA GLN A 314 -9.52 17.19 4.41
C GLN A 314 -8.10 16.61 4.44
N GLN A 315 -7.30 17.00 5.43
CA GLN A 315 -5.94 16.52 5.68
C GLN A 315 -5.90 15.37 6.70
N ARG A 316 -7.04 14.70 6.94
CA ARG A 316 -7.13 13.50 7.76
C ARG A 316 -7.78 12.35 7.00
N ALA A 317 -7.63 11.16 7.55
CA ALA A 317 -8.33 9.95 7.12
C ALA A 317 -8.98 9.30 8.36
N GLY A 318 -8.81 7.98 8.55
CA GLY A 318 -9.35 7.25 9.70
C GLY A 318 -8.58 7.40 11.01
N ASN A 319 -7.45 8.11 10.99
CA ASN A 319 -6.57 8.29 12.14
C ASN A 319 -6.84 9.65 12.81
N VAL A 320 -6.96 9.64 14.14
CA VAL A 320 -6.93 10.85 14.99
C VAL A 320 -5.90 10.61 16.09
N CYS A 321 -4.81 11.38 16.06
CA CYS A 321 -3.65 11.24 16.92
C CYS A 321 -3.47 12.49 17.80
N PHE A 322 -3.06 12.29 19.04
CA PHE A 322 -2.93 13.29 20.10
C PHE A 322 -1.89 12.83 21.16
#